data_AF-A0A957A7W0-F1
#
_entry.id   AF-A0A957A7W0-F1
#
_cell.length_a   1.000
_cell.length_b   1.000
_cell.length_c   1.000
_cell.angle_alpha   90.00
_cell.angle_beta   90.00
_cell.angle_gamma   90.00
#
_symmetry.space_group_name_H-M   'P 1'
#
loop_
_entity.id
_entity.type
_entity.pdbx_description
1 polymer ?
#
loop_
_entity_poly.entity_id
_entity_poly.type
_entity_poly.pdbx_seq_one_letter_code
_entity_poly.pdbx_strand_id
1 'polypeptide(L)'
;MTEALTWYAVLLALGAASLVPAALLFPGAWSAGAAFGRPLLLLLWAEGVWLLAALTPIPYGQGTAVASGLGIVAASLGLAILRPEALPRIRARWRRVLAGELLFAAAFGAIVVVRAQTPAAFGNEKPMEMLLLTAVHHADSMPPEDPWFAGEPVAYYHLGYVAVDLLARIAGVGLGPAFNLALATAGAMAATGIAGVAADLASLASRRLVPWCAAGLAVVSFLFIAPLQGVFDVAWNHGVGSEGMWAHLGVPEFPGPIDTVGYEPGPEWWWWHPTRVIPDTITEFPAFSLLLGDLHPHVLALPFGILVLALAARTTLAATPAAEERTGLGFWRRHPALLLVAGAVFGGLYMTNAWDVVPYGAVWAGAALLVASRRSGRATTRILDAVAL
;
A
#
# COMPACT_ATOMS: atom_id res chain seq x y z
N MET A 1 -9.41 -8.32 -21.40
CA MET A 1 -10.28 -9.07 -20.44
C MET A 1 -9.60 -10.34 -19.94
N THR A 2 -9.15 -11.23 -20.83
CA THR A 2 -8.45 -12.47 -20.44
C THR A 2 -7.22 -12.21 -19.55
N GLU A 3 -6.38 -11.24 -19.92
CA GLU A 3 -5.18 -10.86 -19.14
C GLU A 3 -5.52 -10.40 -17.72
N ALA A 4 -6.61 -9.63 -17.56
CA ALA A 4 -7.06 -9.20 -16.24
C ALA A 4 -7.55 -10.38 -15.39
N LEU A 5 -8.21 -11.37 -16.01
CA LEU A 5 -8.67 -12.57 -15.31
C LEU A 5 -7.51 -13.48 -14.88
N THR A 6 -6.52 -13.70 -15.75
CA THR A 6 -5.34 -14.51 -15.39
C THR A 6 -4.52 -13.82 -14.31
N TRP A 7 -4.31 -12.50 -14.42
CA TRP A 7 -3.67 -11.69 -13.39
C TRP A 7 -4.41 -11.78 -12.05
N TYR A 8 -5.73 -11.60 -12.06
CA TYR A 8 -6.53 -11.68 -10.85
C TYR A 8 -6.51 -13.09 -10.23
N ALA A 9 -6.44 -14.15 -11.04
CA ALA A 9 -6.25 -15.52 -10.55
C ALA A 9 -4.93 -15.68 -9.78
N VAL A 10 -3.84 -15.08 -10.27
CA VAL A 10 -2.56 -15.05 -9.54
C VAL A 10 -2.69 -14.30 -8.22
N LEU A 11 -3.39 -13.16 -8.19
CA LEU A 11 -3.64 -12.39 -6.97
C LEU A 11 -4.53 -13.13 -5.96
N LEU A 12 -5.49 -13.93 -6.43
CA LEU A 12 -6.29 -14.82 -5.58
C LEU A 12 -5.43 -15.93 -4.98
N ALA A 13 -4.57 -16.57 -5.78
CA ALA A 13 -3.65 -17.60 -5.30
C ALA A 13 -2.67 -17.03 -4.26
N LEU A 14 -2.09 -15.86 -4.52
CA LEU A 14 -1.23 -15.15 -3.59
C LEU A 14 -1.97 -14.79 -2.30
N GLY A 15 -3.21 -14.31 -2.42
CA GLY A 15 -4.09 -14.04 -1.29
C GLY A 15 -4.34 -15.26 -0.42
N ALA A 16 -4.71 -16.39 -1.03
CA ALA A 16 -4.93 -17.65 -0.34
C ALA A 16 -3.63 -18.15 0.35
N ALA A 17 -2.50 -18.11 -0.36
CA ALA A 17 -1.19 -18.47 0.20
C ALA A 17 -0.79 -17.58 1.38
N SER A 18 -1.26 -16.32 1.41
CA SER A 18 -0.93 -15.40 2.48
C SER A 18 -1.74 -15.57 3.77
N LEU A 19 -2.87 -16.29 3.76
CA LEU A 19 -3.79 -16.34 4.90
C LEU A 19 -3.15 -16.88 6.17
N VAL A 20 -2.40 -17.98 6.06
CA VAL A 20 -1.72 -18.62 7.20
C VAL A 20 -0.58 -17.75 7.75
N PRO A 21 0.42 -17.32 6.96
CA PRO A 21 1.48 -16.46 7.48
C PRO A 21 0.91 -15.15 8.04
N ALA A 22 -0.11 -14.56 7.41
CA ALA A 22 -0.77 -13.36 7.92
C ALA A 22 -1.50 -13.60 9.25
N ALA A 23 -2.17 -14.75 9.46
CA ALA A 23 -2.83 -15.07 10.72
C ALA A 23 -1.86 -15.39 11.88
N LEU A 24 -0.66 -15.85 11.54
CA LEU A 24 0.44 -16.02 12.50
C LEU A 24 1.10 -14.69 12.84
N LEU A 25 1.26 -13.81 11.84
CA LEU A 25 1.80 -12.48 12.01
C LEU A 25 0.80 -11.56 12.73
N PHE A 26 -0.49 -11.60 12.42
CA PHE A 26 -1.48 -10.70 13.03
C PHE A 26 -2.56 -11.45 13.81
N PRO A 27 -2.21 -12.11 14.95
CA PRO A 27 -3.15 -12.96 15.68
C PRO A 27 -4.35 -12.17 16.23
N GLY A 28 -4.14 -10.89 16.57
CA GLY A 28 -5.17 -9.98 17.08
C GLY A 28 -5.97 -9.24 16.01
N ALA A 29 -5.55 -9.27 14.74
CA ALA A 29 -6.17 -8.45 13.70
C ALA A 29 -7.61 -8.86 13.42
N TRP A 30 -8.45 -7.88 13.19
CA TRP A 30 -9.87 -7.97 12.89
C TRP A 30 -10.15 -8.97 11.77
N SER A 31 -9.36 -8.96 10.70
CA SER A 31 -9.48 -9.87 9.53
C SER A 31 -8.56 -11.09 9.57
N ALA A 32 -8.04 -11.48 10.74
CA ALA A 32 -6.97 -12.48 10.87
C ALA A 32 -5.70 -12.14 10.06
N GLY A 33 -5.46 -10.85 9.80
CA GLY A 33 -4.32 -10.38 9.01
C GLY A 33 -4.51 -10.46 7.50
N ALA A 34 -5.63 -10.99 6.99
CA ALA A 34 -5.84 -11.19 5.56
C ALA A 34 -5.71 -9.90 4.73
N ALA A 35 -6.09 -8.75 5.31
CA ALA A 35 -5.94 -7.43 4.68
C ALA A 35 -4.47 -7.06 4.37
N PHE A 36 -3.52 -7.66 5.09
CA PHE A 36 -2.08 -7.38 4.98
C PHE A 36 -1.30 -8.53 4.34
N GLY A 37 -1.94 -9.67 4.14
CA GLY A 37 -1.28 -10.90 3.70
C GLY A 37 -0.72 -10.80 2.28
N ARG A 38 -1.52 -10.31 1.31
CA ARG A 38 -1.08 -10.10 -0.07
C ARG A 38 0.15 -9.20 -0.18
N PRO A 39 0.13 -7.96 0.36
CA PRO A 39 1.30 -7.09 0.23
C PRO A 39 2.52 -7.63 0.97
N LEU A 40 2.33 -8.27 2.13
CA LEU A 40 3.43 -8.95 2.82
C LEU A 40 4.07 -10.02 1.94
N LEU A 41 3.27 -10.92 1.38
CA LEU A 41 3.80 -12.05 0.62
C LEU A 41 4.40 -11.62 -0.71
N LEU A 42 3.79 -10.63 -1.38
CA LEU A 42 4.33 -10.04 -2.60
C LEU A 42 5.68 -9.37 -2.37
N LEU A 43 5.81 -8.60 -1.28
CA LEU A 43 7.04 -7.90 -0.94
C LEU A 43 8.18 -8.90 -0.66
N LEU A 44 7.92 -9.87 0.22
CA LEU A 44 8.92 -10.90 0.56
C LEU A 44 9.30 -11.76 -0.65
N TRP A 45 8.36 -11.99 -1.56
CA TRP A 45 8.63 -12.69 -2.80
C TRP A 45 9.56 -11.89 -3.72
N ALA A 46 9.21 -10.63 -3.99
CA ALA A 46 10.00 -9.74 -4.83
C ALA A 46 11.40 -9.55 -4.25
N GLU A 47 11.50 -9.27 -2.94
CA GLU A 47 12.77 -9.07 -2.25
C GLU A 47 13.61 -10.36 -2.25
N GLY A 48 12.99 -11.51 -2.00
CA GLY A 48 13.66 -12.80 -2.02
C GLY A 48 14.22 -13.16 -3.41
N VAL A 49 13.45 -12.94 -4.47
CA VAL A 49 13.92 -13.17 -5.84
C VAL A 49 14.99 -12.17 -6.24
N TRP A 50 14.83 -10.90 -5.85
CA TRP A 50 15.83 -9.87 -6.11
C TRP A 50 17.17 -10.23 -5.44
N LEU A 51 17.14 -10.59 -4.15
CA LEU A 51 18.34 -11.00 -3.41
C LEU A 51 18.97 -12.28 -4.00
N LEU A 52 18.15 -13.24 -4.42
CA LEU A 52 18.63 -14.46 -5.05
C LEU A 52 19.41 -14.14 -6.34
N ALA A 53 18.84 -13.30 -7.21
CA ALA A 53 19.45 -12.90 -8.47
C ALA A 53 20.64 -11.94 -8.31
N ALA A 54 20.72 -11.22 -7.19
CA ALA A 54 21.83 -10.32 -6.88
C ALA A 54 23.01 -11.03 -6.22
N LEU A 55 22.75 -12.04 -5.37
CA LEU A 55 23.76 -12.68 -4.53
C LEU A 55 24.22 -14.04 -5.06
N THR A 56 23.56 -14.58 -6.08
CA THR A 56 23.87 -15.91 -6.63
C THR A 56 23.92 -15.88 -8.15
N PRO A 57 24.52 -16.90 -8.80
CA PRO A 57 24.50 -17.04 -10.26
C PRO A 57 23.15 -17.49 -10.83
N ILE A 58 22.09 -17.61 -10.03
CA ILE A 58 20.77 -18.05 -10.50
C ILE A 58 20.14 -16.89 -11.28
N PRO A 59 19.80 -17.08 -12.56
CA PRO A 59 19.29 -15.99 -13.39
C PRO A 59 17.88 -15.55 -12.95
N TYR A 60 17.61 -14.25 -13.03
CA TYR A 60 16.26 -13.71 -12.96
C TYR A 60 15.47 -14.09 -14.21
N GLY A 61 14.16 -14.35 -14.08
CA GLY A 61 13.31 -14.69 -15.22
C GLY A 61 12.19 -15.68 -14.90
N GLN A 62 11.60 -16.28 -15.94
CA GLN A 62 10.41 -17.14 -15.83
C GLN A 62 10.62 -18.34 -14.90
N GLY A 63 11.75 -19.04 -15.04
CA GLY A 63 12.04 -20.24 -14.24
C GLY A 63 12.12 -19.90 -12.75
N THR A 64 12.85 -18.84 -12.40
CA THR A 64 13.00 -18.35 -11.04
C THR A 64 11.67 -17.83 -10.48
N ALA A 65 10.87 -17.11 -11.28
CA ALA A 65 9.54 -16.67 -10.88
C ALA A 65 8.61 -17.85 -10.53
N VAL A 66 8.53 -18.87 -11.39
CA VAL A 66 7.69 -20.06 -11.16
C VAL A 66 8.19 -20.86 -9.96
N ALA A 67 9.50 -21.12 -9.89
CA ALA A 67 10.08 -21.90 -8.79
C ALA A 67 9.88 -21.23 -7.43
N SER A 68 10.15 -19.93 -7.34
CA SER A 68 9.96 -19.16 -6.10
C SER A 68 8.47 -19.01 -5.74
N GLY A 69 7.59 -18.81 -6.71
CA GLY A 69 6.14 -18.77 -6.49
C GLY A 69 5.58 -20.09 -5.95
N LEU A 70 5.99 -21.23 -6.53
CA LEU A 70 5.65 -22.56 -6.01
C LEU A 70 6.26 -22.79 -4.62
N GLY A 71 7.49 -22.34 -4.39
CA GLY A 71 8.16 -22.39 -3.09
C GLY A 71 7.38 -21.64 -2.00
N ILE A 72 6.82 -20.47 -2.32
CA ILE A 72 5.96 -19.71 -1.42
C ILE A 72 4.69 -20.48 -1.07
N VAL A 73 4.00 -21.05 -2.07
CA VAL A 73 2.79 -21.85 -1.82
C VAL A 73 3.12 -23.05 -0.94
N ALA A 74 4.22 -23.76 -1.23
CA ALA A 74 4.68 -24.88 -0.43
C ALA A 74 5.04 -24.47 1.00
N ALA A 75 5.72 -23.34 1.19
CA ALA A 75 6.05 -22.79 2.51
C ALA A 75 4.79 -22.43 3.30
N SER A 76 3.80 -21.79 2.67
CA SER A 76 2.52 -21.46 3.29
C SER A 76 1.71 -22.71 3.69
N LEU A 77 1.70 -23.75 2.86
CA LEU A 77 1.08 -25.04 3.18
C LEU A 77 1.82 -25.74 4.31
N GLY A 78 3.15 -25.74 4.29
CA GLY A 78 4.00 -26.26 5.35
C GLY A 78 3.73 -25.56 6.68
N LEU A 79 3.61 -24.23 6.68
CA LEU A 79 3.20 -23.46 7.86
C LEU A 79 1.79 -23.84 8.33
N ALA A 80 0.85 -24.12 7.44
CA ALA A 80 -0.50 -24.54 7.80
C ALA A 80 -0.51 -25.87 8.56
N ILE A 81 0.39 -26.78 8.17
CA ILE A 81 0.59 -28.10 8.80
C ILE A 81 1.31 -27.96 10.14
N LEU A 82 2.40 -27.19 10.17
CA LEU A 82 3.25 -27.03 11.35
C LEU A 82 2.59 -26.14 12.43
N ARG A 83 1.72 -25.21 12.02
CA ARG A 83 1.07 -24.21 12.88
C ARG A 83 -0.45 -24.22 12.69
N PRO A 84 -1.12 -25.36 12.99
CA PRO A 84 -2.54 -25.53 12.74
C PRO A 84 -3.41 -24.56 13.55
N GLU A 85 -2.88 -23.92 14.61
CA GLU A 85 -3.58 -22.91 15.39
C GLU A 85 -3.98 -21.66 14.58
N ALA A 86 -3.38 -21.44 13.40
CA ALA A 86 -3.79 -20.37 12.49
C ALA A 86 -5.17 -20.63 11.86
N LEU A 87 -5.50 -21.90 11.54
CA LEU A 87 -6.70 -22.25 10.78
C LEU A 87 -8.00 -21.91 11.53
N PRO A 88 -8.16 -22.22 12.84
CA PRO A 88 -9.34 -21.80 13.60
C PRO A 88 -9.52 -20.28 13.62
N ARG A 89 -8.44 -19.48 13.64
CA ARG A 89 -8.52 -18.01 13.63
C ARG A 89 -9.07 -17.49 12.30
N ILE A 90 -8.58 -18.04 11.19
CA ILE A 90 -9.06 -17.73 9.84
C ILE A 90 -10.53 -18.11 9.72
N ARG A 91 -10.89 -19.35 10.11
CA ARG A 91 -12.28 -19.84 10.09
C ARG A 91 -13.21 -18.98 10.95
N ALA A 92 -12.79 -18.59 12.15
CA ALA A 92 -13.61 -17.74 13.02
C ALA A 92 -13.88 -16.34 12.44
N ARG A 93 -13.00 -15.85 11.55
CA ARG A 93 -13.06 -14.51 10.96
C ARG A 93 -13.39 -14.54 9.46
N TRP A 94 -13.88 -15.66 8.93
CA TRP A 94 -14.06 -15.88 7.48
C TRP A 94 -14.92 -14.81 6.79
N ARG A 95 -15.94 -14.28 7.47
CA ARG A 95 -16.80 -13.20 6.92
C ARG A 95 -16.02 -11.90 6.69
N ARG A 96 -15.05 -11.61 7.56
CA ARG A 96 -14.20 -10.42 7.47
C ARG A 96 -13.12 -10.60 6.42
N VAL A 97 -12.58 -11.82 6.31
CA VAL A 97 -11.70 -12.22 5.20
C VAL A 97 -12.45 -12.03 3.88
N LEU A 98 -13.63 -12.64 3.73
CA LEU A 98 -14.45 -12.53 2.52
C LEU A 98 -14.82 -11.08 2.20
N ALA A 99 -15.17 -10.26 3.20
CA ALA A 99 -15.44 -8.84 2.93
C ALA A 99 -14.21 -8.08 2.44
N GLY A 100 -13.02 -8.39 2.96
CA GLY A 100 -11.75 -7.88 2.44
C GLY A 100 -11.49 -8.31 0.99
N GLU A 101 -11.79 -9.57 0.66
CA GLU A 101 -11.70 -10.10 -0.71
C GLU A 101 -12.66 -9.39 -1.68
N LEU A 102 -13.90 -9.16 -1.25
CA LEU A 102 -14.89 -8.43 -2.04
C LEU A 102 -14.49 -6.97 -2.24
N LEU A 103 -13.96 -6.32 -1.20
CA LEU A 103 -13.40 -4.96 -1.31
C LEU A 103 -12.20 -4.93 -2.26
N PHE A 104 -11.30 -5.91 -2.18
CA PHE A 104 -10.18 -6.06 -3.10
C PHE A 104 -10.67 -6.17 -4.55
N ALA A 105 -11.61 -7.09 -4.80
CA ALA A 105 -12.20 -7.34 -6.11
C ALA A 105 -12.87 -6.07 -6.68
N ALA A 106 -13.64 -5.38 -5.86
CA ALA A 106 -14.35 -4.16 -6.24
C ALA A 106 -13.38 -3.03 -6.57
N ALA A 107 -12.39 -2.78 -5.71
CA ALA A 107 -11.38 -1.73 -5.94
C ALA A 107 -10.53 -2.04 -7.19
N PHE A 108 -10.07 -3.30 -7.32
CA PHE A 108 -9.32 -3.75 -8.49
C PHE A 108 -10.14 -3.57 -9.77
N GLY A 109 -11.38 -4.06 -9.79
CA GLY A 109 -12.27 -3.95 -10.95
C GLY A 109 -12.57 -2.49 -11.32
N ALA A 110 -12.82 -1.63 -10.33
CA ALA A 110 -13.06 -0.21 -10.57
C ALA A 110 -11.84 0.47 -11.22
N ILE A 111 -10.63 0.24 -10.69
CA ILE A 111 -9.41 0.82 -11.26
C ILE A 111 -9.14 0.24 -12.65
N VAL A 112 -9.34 -1.06 -12.88
CA VAL A 112 -9.21 -1.66 -14.23
C VAL A 112 -10.17 -1.01 -15.22
N VAL A 113 -11.41 -0.75 -14.84
CA VAL A 113 -12.39 -0.07 -15.71
C VAL A 113 -11.94 1.34 -16.06
N VAL A 114 -11.45 2.11 -15.08
CA VAL A 114 -10.89 3.45 -15.31
C VAL A 114 -9.69 3.39 -16.25
N ARG A 115 -8.72 2.52 -15.96
CA ARG A 115 -7.49 2.39 -16.77
C ARG A 115 -7.74 1.86 -18.18
N ALA A 116 -8.79 1.06 -18.38
CA ALA A 116 -9.17 0.56 -19.70
C ALA A 116 -9.62 1.68 -20.66
N GLN A 117 -10.02 2.85 -20.15
CA GLN A 117 -10.40 4.00 -20.98
C GLN A 117 -9.17 4.70 -21.59
N THR A 118 -8.05 4.73 -20.87
CA THR A 118 -6.81 5.39 -21.32
C THR A 118 -5.58 4.53 -21.02
N PRO A 119 -5.46 3.31 -21.57
CA PRO A 119 -4.47 2.31 -21.13
C PRO A 119 -3.03 2.61 -21.58
N ALA A 120 -2.83 3.56 -22.48
CA ALA A 120 -1.52 3.88 -23.03
C ALA A 120 -0.57 4.44 -21.94
N ALA A 121 0.63 3.87 -21.83
CA ALA A 121 1.73 4.40 -21.03
C ALA A 121 2.43 5.55 -21.77
N PHE A 122 1.67 6.60 -22.09
CA PHE A 122 2.13 7.78 -22.83
C PHE A 122 1.81 9.06 -22.05
N GLY A 123 2.71 10.05 -22.15
CA GLY A 123 2.63 11.32 -21.44
C GLY A 123 3.16 11.26 -20.00
N ASN A 124 3.57 12.42 -19.47
CA ASN A 124 4.16 12.56 -18.14
C ASN A 124 5.31 11.57 -17.91
N GLU A 125 5.36 10.92 -16.75
CA GLU A 125 6.45 10.03 -16.32
C GLU A 125 6.21 8.55 -16.69
N LYS A 126 5.06 8.23 -17.29
CA LYS A 126 4.70 6.86 -17.71
C LYS A 126 5.72 6.19 -18.63
N PRO A 127 6.34 6.89 -19.60
CA PRO A 127 7.39 6.27 -20.42
C PRO A 127 8.62 5.85 -19.59
N MET A 128 8.99 6.61 -18.56
CA MET A 128 10.10 6.27 -17.67
C MET A 128 9.75 5.04 -16.81
N GLU A 129 8.53 4.98 -16.27
CA GLU A 129 8.08 3.82 -15.48
C GLU A 129 7.96 2.54 -16.33
N MET A 130 7.50 2.67 -17.58
CA MET A 130 7.48 1.56 -18.54
C MET A 130 8.91 1.12 -18.89
N LEU A 131 9.85 2.05 -18.99
CA LEU A 131 11.27 1.77 -19.21
C LEU A 131 11.86 0.98 -18.03
N LEU A 132 11.58 1.36 -16.78
CA LEU A 132 12.02 0.62 -15.59
C LEU A 132 11.43 -0.78 -15.52
N LEU A 133 10.13 -0.93 -15.80
CA LEU A 133 9.49 -2.25 -15.87
C LEU A 133 10.10 -3.11 -16.99
N THR A 134 10.42 -2.51 -18.12
CA THR A 134 11.07 -3.18 -19.26
C THR A 134 12.50 -3.59 -18.93
N ALA A 135 13.26 -2.76 -18.21
CA ALA A 135 14.61 -3.06 -17.74
C ALA A 135 14.59 -4.28 -16.81
N VAL A 136 13.69 -4.30 -15.83
CA VAL A 136 13.48 -5.46 -14.95
C VAL A 136 13.09 -6.71 -15.73
N HIS A 137 12.19 -6.59 -16.72
CA HIS A 137 11.74 -7.74 -17.51
C HIS A 137 12.86 -8.40 -18.33
N HIS A 138 13.83 -7.62 -18.79
CA HIS A 138 14.95 -8.13 -19.60
C HIS A 138 16.21 -8.43 -18.80
N ALA A 139 16.20 -8.19 -17.48
CA ALA A 139 17.34 -8.46 -16.63
C ALA A 139 17.56 -9.96 -16.42
N ASP A 140 18.80 -10.42 -16.51
CA ASP A 140 19.20 -11.77 -16.12
C ASP A 140 19.81 -11.83 -14.70
N SER A 141 20.21 -10.69 -14.15
CA SER A 141 20.74 -10.51 -12.80
C SER A 141 20.22 -9.22 -12.17
N MET A 142 20.37 -9.07 -10.86
CA MET A 142 19.95 -7.86 -10.15
C MET A 142 21.16 -7.12 -9.55
N PRO A 143 21.15 -5.77 -9.52
CA PRO A 143 20.15 -4.86 -10.12
C PRO A 143 20.11 -4.92 -11.66
N PRO A 144 19.01 -4.49 -12.30
CA PRO A 144 18.89 -4.48 -13.76
C PRO A 144 19.84 -3.44 -14.37
N GLU A 145 20.25 -3.64 -15.63
CA GLU A 145 21.03 -2.67 -16.39
C GLU A 145 20.21 -1.41 -16.71
N ASP A 146 20.85 -0.25 -16.62
CA ASP A 146 20.26 1.05 -16.90
C ASP A 146 20.06 1.25 -18.42
N PRO A 147 18.81 1.41 -18.90
CA PRO A 147 18.55 1.60 -20.33
C PRO A 147 19.12 2.90 -20.92
N TRP A 148 19.49 3.87 -20.07
CA TRP A 148 20.10 5.14 -20.48
C TRP A 148 21.61 5.18 -20.28
N PHE A 149 22.17 4.31 -19.43
CA PHE A 149 23.60 4.25 -19.18
C PHE A 149 24.14 2.82 -19.30
N ALA A 150 24.43 2.43 -20.55
CA ALA A 150 24.90 1.10 -20.90
C ALA A 150 26.07 0.61 -20.02
N GLY A 151 25.95 -0.61 -19.52
CA GLY A 151 26.91 -1.26 -18.63
C GLY A 151 26.79 -0.90 -17.15
N GLU A 152 25.97 0.09 -16.79
CA GLU A 152 25.75 0.51 -15.40
C GLU A 152 24.40 0.02 -14.86
N PRO A 153 24.27 -0.19 -13.54
CA PRO A 153 23.01 -0.60 -12.94
C PRO A 153 22.03 0.57 -12.83
N VAL A 154 20.72 0.28 -12.90
CA VAL A 154 19.65 1.27 -12.68
C VAL A 154 19.83 1.96 -11.32
N ALA A 155 20.04 3.28 -11.35
CA ALA A 155 20.19 4.13 -10.17
C ALA A 155 18.83 4.67 -9.66
N TYR A 156 17.81 3.81 -9.61
CA TYR A 156 16.45 4.15 -9.18
C TYR A 156 15.75 3.00 -8.45
N TYR A 157 14.66 3.29 -7.75
CA TYR A 157 13.88 2.28 -7.03
C TYR A 157 13.26 1.28 -8.01
N HIS A 158 13.53 -0.02 -7.84
CA HIS A 158 13.09 -1.02 -8.80
C HIS A 158 12.46 -2.28 -8.21
N LEU A 159 12.39 -2.42 -6.88
CA LEU A 159 11.76 -3.61 -6.28
C LEU A 159 10.26 -3.69 -6.57
N GLY A 160 9.58 -2.54 -6.64
CA GLY A 160 8.18 -2.47 -7.05
C GLY A 160 7.96 -3.03 -8.46
N TYR A 161 8.85 -2.71 -9.41
CA TYR A 161 8.77 -3.25 -10.77
C TYR A 161 9.09 -4.75 -10.83
N VAL A 162 9.98 -5.26 -9.95
CA VAL A 162 10.19 -6.70 -9.78
C VAL A 162 8.91 -7.40 -9.30
N ALA A 163 8.21 -6.83 -8.32
CA ALA A 163 6.93 -7.38 -7.87
C ALA A 163 5.90 -7.45 -9.01
N VAL A 164 5.85 -6.41 -9.86
CA VAL A 164 4.98 -6.36 -11.04
C VAL A 164 5.37 -7.41 -12.08
N ASP A 165 6.65 -7.51 -12.40
CA ASP A 165 7.15 -8.46 -13.40
C ASP A 165 6.96 -9.92 -12.98
N LEU A 166 7.17 -10.24 -11.69
CA LEU A 166 6.86 -11.56 -11.14
C LEU A 166 5.39 -11.95 -11.34
N LEU A 167 4.46 -11.02 -11.06
CA LEU A 167 3.04 -11.24 -11.30
C LEU A 167 2.74 -11.42 -12.79
N ALA A 168 3.33 -10.59 -13.66
CA ALA A 168 3.17 -10.66 -15.11
C ALA A 168 3.61 -12.02 -15.68
N ARG A 169 4.77 -12.52 -15.25
CA ARG A 169 5.33 -13.81 -15.66
C ARG A 169 4.46 -15.00 -15.25
N ILE A 170 3.94 -15.01 -14.03
CA ILE A 170 3.04 -16.08 -13.57
C ILE A 170 1.68 -15.99 -14.26
N ALA A 171 1.19 -14.77 -14.51
CA ALA A 171 -0.09 -14.55 -15.16
C ALA A 171 -0.05 -14.74 -16.69
N GLY A 172 1.15 -14.81 -17.29
CA GLY A 172 1.33 -14.86 -18.74
C GLY A 172 0.88 -13.56 -19.43
N VAL A 173 1.10 -12.41 -18.79
CA VAL A 173 0.62 -11.10 -19.25
C VAL A 173 1.79 -10.25 -19.74
N GLY A 174 1.62 -9.58 -20.89
CA GLY A 174 2.63 -8.66 -21.43
C GLY A 174 2.76 -7.35 -20.63
N LEU A 175 3.86 -6.62 -20.83
CA LEU A 175 4.21 -5.44 -20.02
C LEU A 175 3.18 -4.30 -20.08
N GLY A 176 2.58 -4.04 -21.25
CA GLY A 176 1.57 -2.98 -21.41
C GLY A 176 0.33 -3.19 -20.51
N PRO A 177 -0.37 -4.34 -20.62
CA PRO A 177 -1.43 -4.68 -19.69
C PRO A 177 -0.95 -4.81 -18.24
N ALA A 178 0.22 -5.40 -17.99
CA ALA A 178 0.79 -5.56 -16.64
C ALA A 178 0.96 -4.21 -15.94
N PHE A 179 1.39 -3.16 -16.65
CA PHE A 179 1.52 -1.79 -16.13
C PHE A 179 0.18 -1.28 -15.55
N ASN A 180 -0.92 -1.46 -16.29
CA ASN A 180 -2.25 -1.02 -15.83
C ASN A 180 -2.83 -1.93 -14.73
N LEU A 181 -2.58 -3.24 -14.81
CA LEU A 181 -3.03 -4.19 -13.79
C LEU A 181 -2.24 -4.05 -12.49
N ALA A 182 -0.99 -3.62 -12.55
CA ALA A 182 -0.17 -3.27 -11.41
C ALA A 182 -0.72 -2.06 -10.65
N LEU A 183 -1.13 -1.00 -11.35
CA LEU A 183 -1.85 0.14 -10.75
C LEU A 183 -3.10 -0.33 -9.99
N ALA A 184 -3.93 -1.15 -10.63
CA ALA A 184 -5.12 -1.71 -10.00
C ALA A 184 -4.78 -2.60 -8.79
N THR A 185 -3.69 -3.35 -8.86
CA THR A 185 -3.21 -4.20 -7.76
C THR A 185 -2.75 -3.37 -6.57
N ALA A 186 -1.91 -2.35 -6.80
CA ALA A 186 -1.40 -1.46 -5.76
C ALA A 186 -2.55 -0.70 -5.08
N GLY A 187 -3.47 -0.11 -5.85
CA GLY A 187 -4.64 0.58 -5.32
C GLY A 187 -5.59 -0.34 -4.54
N ALA A 188 -5.86 -1.55 -5.02
CA ALA A 188 -6.70 -2.52 -4.33
C ALA A 188 -6.07 -3.05 -3.03
N MET A 189 -4.75 -3.30 -3.02
CA MET A 189 -4.02 -3.66 -1.81
C MET A 189 -4.00 -2.50 -0.81
N ALA A 190 -3.84 -1.26 -1.28
CA ALA A 190 -3.87 -0.08 -0.42
C ALA A 190 -5.26 0.13 0.20
N ALA A 191 -6.32 0.04 -0.58
CA ALA A 191 -7.70 0.16 -0.10
C ALA A 191 -8.03 -0.92 0.95
N THR A 192 -7.68 -2.18 0.69
CA THR A 192 -7.91 -3.26 1.66
C THR A 192 -7.03 -3.17 2.90
N GLY A 193 -5.76 -2.77 2.74
CA GLY A 193 -4.84 -2.56 3.83
C GLY A 193 -5.32 -1.45 4.77
N ILE A 194 -5.67 -0.27 4.24
CA ILE A 194 -6.08 0.87 5.09
C ILE A 194 -7.41 0.59 5.79
N ALA A 195 -8.33 -0.10 5.11
CA ALA A 195 -9.55 -0.65 5.71
C ALA A 195 -9.22 -1.59 6.88
N GLY A 196 -8.22 -2.47 6.71
CA GLY A 196 -7.72 -3.36 7.75
C GLY A 196 -7.17 -2.62 8.96
N VAL A 197 -6.29 -1.63 8.75
CA VAL A 197 -5.72 -0.82 9.84
C VAL A 197 -6.82 -0.10 10.60
N ALA A 198 -7.72 0.59 9.91
CA ALA A 198 -8.80 1.34 10.54
C ALA A 198 -9.76 0.43 11.31
N ALA A 199 -10.09 -0.75 10.77
CA ALA A 199 -10.92 -1.73 11.45
C ALA A 199 -10.24 -2.34 12.69
N ASP A 200 -8.93 -2.60 12.62
CA ASP A 200 -8.13 -3.06 13.75
C ASP A 200 -8.15 -2.03 14.88
N LEU A 201 -7.88 -0.75 14.58
CA LEU A 201 -7.94 0.35 15.54
C LEU A 201 -9.32 0.49 16.16
N ALA A 202 -10.36 0.53 15.33
CA ALA A 202 -11.74 0.66 15.77
C ALA A 202 -12.22 -0.53 16.61
N SER A 203 -11.67 -1.73 16.38
CA SER A 203 -12.03 -2.92 17.15
C SER A 203 -11.64 -2.82 18.63
N LEU A 204 -10.72 -1.91 18.96
CA LEU A 204 -10.33 -1.60 20.34
C LEU A 204 -11.42 -0.82 21.09
N ALA A 205 -12.33 -0.13 20.40
CA ALA A 205 -13.38 0.70 20.98
C ALA A 205 -14.69 -0.06 21.31
N SER A 206 -14.65 -1.41 21.34
CA SER A 206 -15.71 -2.31 21.87
C SER A 206 -17.09 -2.30 21.19
N ARG A 207 -17.26 -1.68 20.01
CA ARG A 207 -18.54 -1.66 19.26
C ARG A 207 -18.46 -2.41 17.94
N ARG A 208 -19.45 -3.28 17.65
CA ARG A 208 -19.43 -4.21 16.51
C ARG A 208 -19.50 -3.55 15.12
N LEU A 209 -20.17 -2.40 14.98
CA LEU A 209 -20.32 -1.69 13.70
C LEU A 209 -19.18 -0.70 13.41
N VAL A 210 -18.52 -0.19 14.44
CA VAL A 210 -17.49 0.86 14.32
C VAL A 210 -16.33 0.44 13.40
N PRO A 211 -15.83 -0.81 13.42
CA PRO A 211 -14.79 -1.26 12.49
C PRO A 211 -15.18 -1.18 11.01
N TRP A 212 -16.44 -1.45 10.67
CA TRP A 212 -16.91 -1.38 9.28
C TRP A 212 -17.02 0.06 8.79
N CYS A 213 -17.57 0.95 9.62
CA CYS A 213 -17.65 2.38 9.31
C CYS A 213 -16.25 3.00 9.21
N ALA A 214 -15.36 2.66 10.15
CA ALA A 214 -13.97 3.12 10.11
C ALA A 214 -13.24 2.62 8.86
N ALA A 215 -13.43 1.37 8.47
CA ALA A 215 -12.88 0.83 7.23
C ALA A 215 -13.35 1.60 5.99
N GLY A 216 -14.66 1.80 5.85
CA GLY A 216 -15.21 2.56 4.72
C GLY A 216 -14.72 4.00 4.67
N LEU A 217 -14.75 4.69 5.82
CA LEU A 217 -14.27 6.07 5.94
C LEU A 217 -12.77 6.16 5.62
N ALA A 218 -11.97 5.21 6.08
CA ALA A 218 -10.53 5.22 5.83
C ALA A 218 -10.19 5.01 4.35
N VAL A 219 -10.92 4.14 3.64
CA VAL A 219 -10.75 3.98 2.18
C VAL A 219 -11.08 5.27 1.45
N VAL A 220 -12.25 5.86 1.75
CA VAL A 220 -12.65 7.14 1.12
C VAL A 220 -11.65 8.25 1.46
N SER A 221 -11.19 8.31 2.71
CA SER A 221 -10.24 9.33 3.16
C SER A 221 -8.88 9.20 2.49
N PHE A 222 -8.34 7.98 2.48
CA PHE A 222 -7.04 7.67 1.89
C PHE A 222 -7.02 7.93 0.38
N LEU A 223 -8.08 7.53 -0.33
CA LEU A 223 -8.15 7.71 -1.76
C LEU A 223 -8.45 9.16 -2.14
N PHE A 224 -9.43 9.81 -1.50
CA PHE A 224 -10.05 11.03 -2.05
C PHE A 224 -9.96 12.29 -1.20
N ILE A 225 -9.60 12.22 0.10
CA ILE A 225 -9.72 13.39 1.00
C ILE A 225 -8.44 14.22 1.10
N ALA A 226 -7.33 13.76 0.51
CA ALA A 226 -6.03 14.42 0.64
C ALA A 226 -5.94 15.83 0.02
N PRO A 227 -6.87 16.23 -0.87
CA PRO A 227 -7.23 17.64 -0.90
C PRO A 227 -8.75 17.84 -0.91
N LEU A 228 -9.26 18.37 0.21
CA LEU A 228 -10.64 18.88 0.33
C LEU A 228 -11.00 19.92 -0.73
N GLN A 229 -10.01 20.43 -1.47
CA GLN A 229 -10.20 21.35 -2.57
C GLN A 229 -11.26 20.88 -3.57
N GLY A 230 -11.27 19.61 -4.02
CA GLY A 230 -12.29 19.17 -4.98
C GLY A 230 -13.72 19.34 -4.46
N VAL A 231 -13.94 19.12 -3.16
CA VAL A 231 -15.24 19.38 -2.50
C VAL A 231 -15.54 20.87 -2.44
N PHE A 232 -14.52 21.69 -2.19
CA PHE A 232 -14.64 23.15 -2.16
C PHE A 232 -14.88 23.74 -3.55
N ASP A 233 -14.27 23.20 -4.59
CA ASP A 233 -14.50 23.57 -6.00
C ASP A 233 -15.95 23.27 -6.38
N VAL A 234 -16.47 22.08 -6.02
CA VAL A 234 -17.89 21.75 -6.21
C VAL A 234 -18.79 22.71 -5.43
N ALA A 235 -18.49 22.96 -4.16
CA ALA A 235 -19.28 23.84 -3.31
C ALA A 235 -19.33 25.27 -3.88
N TRP A 236 -18.18 25.81 -4.27
CA TRP A 236 -18.05 27.13 -4.88
C TRP A 236 -18.77 27.23 -6.22
N ASN A 237 -18.64 26.22 -7.10
CA ASN A 237 -19.36 26.16 -8.38
C ASN A 237 -20.89 26.10 -8.18
N HIS A 238 -21.37 25.68 -7.02
CA HIS A 238 -22.79 25.70 -6.65
C HIS A 238 -23.18 26.89 -5.75
N GLY A 239 -22.35 27.94 -5.68
CA GLY A 239 -22.65 29.19 -4.98
C GLY A 239 -22.52 29.12 -3.46
N VAL A 240 -21.82 28.12 -2.93
CA VAL A 240 -21.51 28.02 -1.50
C VAL A 240 -20.22 28.78 -1.20
N GLY A 241 -20.26 29.66 -0.20
CA GLY A 241 -19.09 30.43 0.26
C GLY A 241 -18.95 31.81 -0.40
N SER A 242 -17.90 32.54 0.01
CA SER A 242 -17.56 33.87 -0.52
C SER A 242 -16.08 33.91 -0.91
N GLU A 243 -15.71 34.83 -1.81
CA GLU A 243 -14.31 35.03 -2.22
C GLU A 243 -13.39 35.23 -1.01
N GLY A 244 -13.82 36.01 -0.01
CA GLY A 244 -13.07 36.20 1.23
C GLY A 244 -12.97 34.94 2.11
N MET A 245 -14.01 34.09 2.12
CA MET A 245 -13.98 32.81 2.84
C MET A 245 -12.96 31.85 2.22
N TRP A 246 -12.95 31.74 0.89
CA TRP A 246 -12.03 30.85 0.18
C TRP A 246 -10.60 31.38 0.17
N ALA A 247 -10.41 32.71 0.06
CA ALA A 247 -9.11 33.35 0.23
C ALA A 247 -8.51 33.09 1.63
N HIS A 248 -9.34 32.97 2.68
CA HIS A 248 -8.88 32.63 4.02
C HIS A 248 -8.35 31.19 4.14
N LEU A 249 -8.80 30.28 3.26
CA LEU A 249 -8.25 28.91 3.19
C LEU A 249 -6.90 28.85 2.46
N GLY A 250 -6.48 29.94 1.81
CA GLY A 250 -5.14 30.08 1.22
C GLY A 250 -4.89 29.21 -0.01
N VAL A 251 -5.94 28.77 -0.71
CA VAL A 251 -5.81 27.98 -1.95
C VAL A 251 -5.59 28.96 -3.12
N PRO A 252 -4.41 28.96 -3.76
CA PRO A 252 -4.13 29.81 -4.92
C PRO A 252 -5.06 29.44 -6.09
N GLU A 253 -5.38 30.41 -6.95
CA GLU A 253 -6.12 30.18 -8.20
C GLU A 253 -7.49 29.52 -8.03
N PHE A 254 -8.22 29.77 -6.94
CA PHE A 254 -9.65 29.41 -6.88
C PHE A 254 -10.35 30.06 -8.09
N PRO A 255 -10.81 29.28 -9.09
CA PRO A 255 -11.40 29.88 -10.25
C PRO A 255 -12.65 30.61 -9.79
N GLY A 256 -12.82 31.89 -10.15
CA GLY A 256 -14.09 32.60 -9.98
C GLY A 256 -15.24 31.78 -10.60
N PRO A 257 -16.51 32.04 -10.25
CA PRO A 257 -17.63 31.21 -10.69
C PRO A 257 -17.58 30.96 -12.21
N ILE A 258 -17.33 29.71 -12.57
CA ILE A 258 -17.34 29.25 -13.97
C ILE A 258 -18.74 28.73 -14.22
N ASP A 259 -19.34 29.10 -15.35
CA ASP A 259 -20.59 28.50 -15.82
C ASP A 259 -20.38 26.99 -16.01
N THR A 260 -20.72 26.20 -14.99
CA THR A 260 -20.67 24.74 -15.04
C THR A 260 -21.89 24.25 -15.84
N VAL A 261 -21.66 23.79 -17.07
CA VAL A 261 -22.69 23.06 -17.83
C VAL A 261 -22.70 21.60 -17.34
N GLY A 262 -23.17 21.35 -16.11
CA GLY A 262 -23.32 19.99 -15.55
C GLY A 262 -22.88 19.81 -14.09
N TYR A 263 -22.73 18.55 -13.67
CA TYR A 263 -22.21 18.15 -12.34
C TYR A 263 -20.67 18.10 -12.27
N GLU A 264 -19.98 18.34 -13.38
CA GLU A 264 -18.52 18.33 -13.44
C GLU A 264 -17.99 19.71 -13.03
N PRO A 265 -17.12 19.80 -12.02
CA PRO A 265 -16.57 21.08 -11.59
C PRO A 265 -15.57 21.61 -12.61
N GLY A 266 -15.75 22.85 -13.07
CA GLY A 266 -14.69 23.67 -13.70
C GLY A 266 -14.14 23.23 -15.07
N PRO A 267 -13.05 23.88 -15.54
CA PRO A 267 -12.48 23.66 -16.87
C PRO A 267 -11.74 22.31 -16.93
N GLU A 268 -11.23 21.94 -18.11
CA GLU A 268 -10.41 20.73 -18.28
C GLU A 268 -9.37 20.63 -17.15
N TRP A 269 -9.22 19.46 -16.52
CA TRP A 269 -8.24 19.13 -15.46
C TRP A 269 -8.56 19.55 -14.01
N TRP A 270 -9.83 19.77 -13.64
CA TRP A 270 -10.23 20.05 -12.24
C TRP A 270 -9.69 19.06 -11.18
N TRP A 271 -9.51 17.79 -11.54
CA TRP A 271 -8.97 16.75 -10.65
C TRP A 271 -7.45 16.83 -10.48
N TRP A 272 -6.76 17.58 -11.35
CA TRP A 272 -5.31 17.78 -11.32
C TRP A 272 -4.91 18.95 -10.44
N HIS A 273 -5.69 20.04 -10.47
CA HIS A 273 -5.43 21.26 -9.72
C HIS A 273 -5.12 21.03 -8.22
N PRO A 274 -5.81 20.12 -7.51
CA PRO A 274 -5.53 19.84 -6.10
C PRO A 274 -4.14 19.24 -5.82
N THR A 275 -3.37 18.89 -6.85
CA THR A 275 -1.98 18.46 -6.70
C THR A 275 -0.96 19.59 -6.72
N ARG A 276 -1.42 20.84 -6.86
CA ARG A 276 -0.59 22.05 -6.99
C ARG A 276 -0.95 23.15 -5.99
N VAL A 277 -1.66 22.80 -4.91
CA VAL A 277 -2.11 23.75 -3.86
C VAL A 277 -0.94 24.42 -3.16
N ILE A 278 0.15 23.69 -2.95
CA ILE A 278 1.36 24.21 -2.35
C ILE A 278 2.27 24.72 -3.48
N PRO A 279 2.58 26.03 -3.54
CA PRO A 279 3.39 26.62 -4.61
C PRO A 279 4.72 25.90 -4.81
N ASP A 280 5.13 25.74 -6.07
CA ASP A 280 6.37 25.09 -6.49
C ASP A 280 6.54 23.63 -6.02
N THR A 281 5.44 22.96 -5.65
CA THR A 281 5.46 21.55 -5.25
C THR A 281 4.44 20.69 -6.00
N ILE A 282 4.70 19.39 -5.98
CA ILE A 282 3.79 18.36 -6.47
C ILE A 282 3.27 17.62 -5.23
N THR A 283 1.97 17.73 -4.96
CA THR A 283 1.31 17.05 -3.84
C THR A 283 0.32 16.02 -4.37
N GLU A 284 0.81 14.84 -4.67
CA GLU A 284 -0.05 13.76 -5.16
C GLU A 284 -0.70 12.99 -4.02
N PHE A 285 -1.87 12.44 -4.32
CA PHE A 285 -2.62 11.58 -3.44
C PHE A 285 -3.07 10.33 -4.18
N PRO A 286 -3.35 9.21 -3.48
CA PRO A 286 -3.55 7.92 -4.13
C PRO A 286 -4.56 7.92 -5.29
N ALA A 287 -5.73 8.57 -5.16
CA ALA A 287 -6.68 8.60 -6.28
C ALA A 287 -6.17 9.38 -7.49
N PHE A 288 -5.36 10.43 -7.30
CA PHE A 288 -4.76 11.18 -8.40
C PHE A 288 -3.86 10.27 -9.24
N SER A 289 -2.87 9.61 -8.62
CA SER A 289 -1.93 8.75 -9.36
C SER A 289 -2.62 7.51 -9.95
N LEU A 290 -3.65 6.96 -9.27
CA LEU A 290 -4.46 5.87 -9.82
C LEU A 290 -5.32 6.30 -11.03
N LEU A 291 -5.79 7.55 -11.06
CA LEU A 291 -6.55 8.11 -12.17
C LEU A 291 -5.62 8.49 -13.33
N LEU A 292 -4.55 9.23 -13.02
CA LEU A 292 -3.50 9.61 -13.96
C LEU A 292 -2.91 8.37 -14.62
N GLY A 293 -2.65 7.33 -13.82
CA GLY A 293 -2.17 6.04 -14.26
C GLY A 293 -0.67 6.01 -14.47
N ASP A 294 0.08 6.63 -13.57
CA ASP A 294 1.53 6.58 -13.45
C ASP A 294 1.93 5.53 -12.41
N LEU A 295 2.75 4.57 -12.82
CA LEU A 295 3.19 3.45 -11.97
C LEU A 295 4.44 3.85 -11.19
N HIS A 296 4.37 5.01 -10.54
CA HIS A 296 5.49 5.61 -9.84
C HIS A 296 5.87 4.78 -8.59
N PRO A 297 7.15 4.81 -8.15
CA PRO A 297 7.60 4.14 -6.94
C PRO A 297 6.73 4.34 -5.69
N HIS A 298 6.26 5.55 -5.41
CA HIS A 298 5.39 5.79 -4.23
C HIS A 298 4.01 5.13 -4.37
N VAL A 299 3.47 5.01 -5.59
CA VAL A 299 2.20 4.31 -5.86
C VAL A 299 2.36 2.81 -5.59
N LEU A 300 3.45 2.22 -6.08
CA LEU A 300 3.80 0.83 -5.82
C LEU A 300 4.10 0.57 -4.33
N ALA A 301 4.60 1.58 -3.61
CA ALA A 301 4.91 1.49 -2.18
C ALA A 301 3.69 1.64 -1.25
N LEU A 302 2.59 2.27 -1.67
CA LEU A 302 1.37 2.45 -0.86
C LEU A 302 0.97 1.21 -0.02
N PRO A 303 0.81 0.00 -0.62
CA PRO A 303 0.41 -1.16 0.15
C PRO A 303 1.47 -1.64 1.16
N PHE A 304 2.76 -1.38 0.90
CA PHE A 304 3.87 -1.73 1.80
C PHE A 304 4.01 -0.73 2.94
N GLY A 305 3.80 0.56 2.68
CA GLY A 305 3.70 1.59 3.72
C GLY A 305 2.55 1.30 4.70
N ILE A 306 1.39 0.90 4.18
CA ILE A 306 0.25 0.48 5.02
C ILE A 306 0.56 -0.79 5.82
N LEU A 307 1.34 -1.73 5.27
CA LEU A 307 1.84 -2.89 6.00
C LEU A 307 2.75 -2.46 7.17
N VAL A 308 3.57 -1.41 7.00
CA VAL A 308 4.33 -0.81 8.12
C VAL A 308 3.40 -0.27 9.21
N LEU A 309 2.32 0.43 8.84
CA LEU A 309 1.32 0.89 9.81
C LEU A 309 0.66 -0.28 10.57
N ALA A 310 0.36 -1.37 9.88
CA ALA A 310 -0.20 -2.57 10.51
C ALA A 310 0.78 -3.23 11.49
N LEU A 311 2.08 -3.27 11.15
CA LEU A 311 3.13 -3.77 12.05
C LEU A 311 3.35 -2.83 13.25
N ALA A 312 3.30 -1.51 13.03
CA ALA A 312 3.33 -0.52 14.09
C ALA A 312 2.16 -0.73 15.06
N ALA A 313 0.93 -0.84 14.54
CA ALA A 313 -0.24 -1.13 15.34
C ALA A 313 -0.10 -2.47 16.10
N ARG A 314 0.37 -3.53 15.45
CA ARG A 314 0.59 -4.84 16.11
C ARG A 314 1.55 -4.75 17.30
N THR A 315 2.63 -3.99 17.14
CA THR A 315 3.71 -3.92 18.15
C THR A 315 3.43 -2.92 19.25
N THR A 316 2.53 -1.95 19.02
CA THR A 316 2.26 -0.86 19.97
C THR A 316 0.85 -0.89 20.57
N LEU A 317 -0.14 -1.42 19.85
CA LEU A 317 -1.55 -1.44 20.26
C LEU A 317 -1.97 -2.85 20.65
N ALA A 318 -1.80 -3.18 21.93
CA ALA A 318 -2.44 -4.35 22.51
C ALA A 318 -3.16 -3.98 23.80
N ALA A 319 -4.38 -4.52 23.96
CA ALA A 319 -5.28 -4.26 25.08
C ALA A 319 -4.89 -4.95 26.40
N THR A 320 -3.59 -5.13 26.65
CA THR A 320 -3.07 -5.81 27.84
C THR A 320 -1.85 -5.09 28.37
N PRO A 321 -1.56 -5.12 29.69
CA PRO A 321 -0.31 -4.62 30.27
C PRO A 321 0.95 -5.20 29.59
N ALA A 322 0.82 -6.39 28.97
CA ALA A 322 1.87 -7.00 28.15
C ALA A 322 2.20 -6.23 26.84
N ALA A 323 1.44 -5.19 26.46
CA ALA A 323 1.81 -4.27 25.39
C ALA A 323 3.08 -3.47 25.72
N GLU A 324 3.30 -3.21 27.01
CA GLU A 324 4.44 -2.47 27.52
C GLU A 324 5.75 -3.20 27.23
N GLU A 325 5.79 -4.54 27.33
CA GLU A 325 6.99 -5.29 26.98
C GLU A 325 7.32 -5.28 25.48
N ARG A 326 6.36 -4.98 24.59
CA ARG A 326 6.45 -5.23 23.13
C ARG A 326 7.35 -4.29 22.33
N THR A 327 7.86 -3.22 22.92
CA THR A 327 8.67 -2.23 22.21
C THR A 327 10.15 -2.25 22.61
N GLY A 328 10.52 -3.01 23.64
CA GLY A 328 11.90 -3.08 24.14
C GLY A 328 12.77 -4.13 23.42
N LEU A 329 14.09 -3.99 23.57
CA LEU A 329 15.08 -4.97 23.06
C LEU A 329 14.77 -6.41 23.49
N GLY A 330 14.27 -6.61 24.71
CA GLY A 330 13.89 -7.93 25.22
C GLY A 330 12.74 -8.59 24.44
N PHE A 331 11.80 -7.81 23.92
CA PHE A 331 10.72 -8.34 23.08
C PHE A 331 11.22 -8.79 21.72
N TRP A 332 12.03 -7.97 21.06
CA TRP A 332 12.59 -8.32 19.74
C TRP A 332 13.49 -9.56 19.82
N ARG A 333 14.26 -9.72 20.91
CA ARG A 333 15.01 -10.96 21.20
C ARG A 333 14.11 -12.19 21.36
N ARG A 334 12.92 -12.03 21.95
CA ARG A 334 11.93 -13.11 22.12
C ARG A 334 11.12 -13.39 20.84
N HIS A 335 11.13 -12.48 19.87
CA HIS A 335 10.35 -12.57 18.63
C HIS A 335 11.23 -12.36 17.39
N PRO A 336 12.27 -13.19 17.17
CA PRO A 336 13.22 -13.00 16.07
C PRO A 336 12.53 -13.04 14.70
N ALA A 337 11.52 -13.89 14.52
CA ALA A 337 10.76 -13.93 13.26
C ALA A 337 10.03 -12.61 12.96
N LEU A 338 9.49 -11.93 13.98
CA LEU A 338 8.87 -10.61 13.79
C LEU A 338 9.92 -9.54 13.50
N LEU A 339 11.09 -9.60 14.14
CA LEU A 339 12.20 -8.70 13.84
C LEU A 339 12.63 -8.84 12.38
N LEU A 340 12.81 -10.07 11.89
CA LEU A 340 13.21 -10.34 10.51
C LEU A 340 12.14 -9.84 9.52
N VAL A 341 10.87 -10.12 9.78
CA VAL A 341 9.78 -9.61 8.91
C VAL A 341 9.70 -8.09 8.94
N ALA A 342 9.86 -7.44 10.10
CA ALA A 342 9.87 -5.98 10.17
C ALA A 342 11.06 -5.38 9.40
N GLY A 343 12.24 -5.99 9.52
CA GLY A 343 13.44 -5.59 8.77
C GLY A 343 13.24 -5.74 7.27
N ALA A 344 12.72 -6.88 6.81
CA ALA A 344 12.40 -7.14 5.40
C ALA A 344 11.34 -6.16 4.88
N VAL A 345 10.29 -5.86 5.65
CA VAL A 345 9.29 -4.87 5.23
C VAL A 345 9.88 -3.48 5.07
N PHE A 346 10.76 -3.03 5.97
CA PHE A 346 11.45 -1.74 5.80
C PHE A 346 12.49 -1.76 4.67
N GLY A 347 13.23 -2.85 4.50
CA GLY A 347 14.19 -3.04 3.41
C GLY A 347 13.49 -3.02 2.05
N GLY A 348 12.42 -3.81 1.92
CA GLY A 348 11.58 -3.81 0.73
C GLY A 348 10.89 -2.47 0.48
N LEU A 349 10.44 -1.77 1.53
CA LEU A 349 9.91 -0.42 1.39
C LEU A 349 11.00 0.52 0.86
N TYR A 350 12.21 0.48 1.42
CA TYR A 350 13.35 1.28 0.95
C TYR A 350 13.66 1.05 -0.53
N MET A 351 13.70 -0.22 -0.95
CA MET A 351 13.99 -0.60 -2.34
C MET A 351 12.82 -0.30 -3.31
N THR A 352 11.61 -0.12 -2.80
CA THR A 352 10.43 0.27 -3.58
C THR A 352 10.29 1.79 -3.65
N ASN A 353 10.51 2.49 -2.54
CA ASN A 353 10.56 3.94 -2.41
C ASN A 353 11.31 4.30 -1.11
N ALA A 354 12.54 4.80 -1.22
CA ALA A 354 13.36 5.11 -0.03
C ALA A 354 12.79 6.25 0.83
N TRP A 355 12.08 7.20 0.22
CA TRP A 355 11.53 8.35 0.93
C TRP A 355 10.44 7.95 1.92
N ASP A 356 9.67 6.90 1.62
CA ASP A 356 8.61 6.38 2.49
C ASP A 356 9.13 5.81 3.82
N VAL A 357 10.39 5.35 3.87
CA VAL A 357 10.99 4.83 5.11
C VAL A 357 10.98 5.88 6.22
N VAL A 358 11.18 7.15 5.88
CA VAL A 358 11.24 8.25 6.85
C VAL A 358 9.89 8.50 7.54
N PRO A 359 8.78 8.84 6.83
CA PRO A 359 7.50 9.09 7.47
C PRO A 359 6.93 7.85 8.15
N TYR A 360 6.96 6.67 7.52
CA TYR A 360 6.43 5.45 8.14
C TYR A 360 7.26 5.02 9.35
N GLY A 361 8.60 5.17 9.28
CA GLY A 361 9.50 4.97 10.39
C GLY A 361 9.23 5.94 11.55
N ALA A 362 9.01 7.22 11.26
CA ALA A 362 8.67 8.23 12.26
C ALA A 362 7.34 7.94 12.95
N VAL A 363 6.31 7.52 12.20
CA VAL A 363 5.01 7.11 12.78
C VAL A 363 5.17 5.91 13.71
N TRP A 364 5.91 4.88 13.30
CA TRP A 364 6.14 3.71 14.15
C TRP A 364 6.98 4.09 15.39
N ALA A 365 8.04 4.86 15.23
CA ALA A 365 8.86 5.35 16.34
C ALA A 365 8.02 6.18 17.33
N GLY A 366 7.19 7.09 16.84
CA GLY A 366 6.26 7.88 17.64
C GLY A 366 5.28 7.00 18.43
N ALA A 367 4.67 6.01 17.78
CA ALA A 367 3.81 5.04 18.45
C ALA A 367 4.55 4.23 19.53
N ALA A 368 5.78 3.80 19.26
CA ALA A 368 6.60 3.08 20.23
C ALA A 368 7.01 3.97 21.43
N LEU A 369 7.34 5.25 21.19
CA LEU A 369 7.64 6.24 22.21
C LEU A 369 6.42 6.57 23.06
N LEU A 370 5.22 6.69 22.48
CA LEU A 370 3.97 6.88 23.22
C LEU A 370 3.67 5.69 24.15
N VAL A 371 3.95 4.47 23.71
CA VAL A 371 3.84 3.29 24.59
C VAL A 371 4.90 3.35 25.68
N ALA A 372 6.15 3.71 25.36
CA ALA A 372 7.24 3.80 26.32
C ALA A 372 7.04 4.91 27.37
N SER A 373 6.50 6.07 27.00
CA SER A 373 6.25 7.19 27.92
C SER A 373 5.22 6.81 28.98
N ARG A 374 4.15 6.10 28.59
CA ARG A 374 3.16 5.52 29.51
C ARG A 374 3.79 4.59 30.56
N ARG A 375 4.86 3.85 30.22
CA ARG A 375 5.61 2.98 31.16
C ARG A 375 6.33 3.75 32.27
N SER A 376 6.80 4.96 31.96
CA SER A 376 7.68 5.72 32.85
C SER A 376 6.93 6.58 33.90
N GLY A 377 5.60 6.61 33.86
CA GLY A 377 4.78 7.51 34.68
C GLY A 377 4.99 9.01 34.38
N ARG A 378 5.91 9.35 33.45
CA ARG A 378 6.19 10.72 33.02
C ARG A 378 5.22 11.10 31.90
N ALA A 379 4.09 11.65 32.34
CA ALA A 379 3.34 12.72 31.68
C ALA A 379 2.99 12.52 30.19
N THR A 380 1.90 11.80 29.91
CA THR A 380 1.06 12.07 28.73
C THR A 380 0.34 13.43 28.83
N THR A 381 0.48 14.16 29.96
CA THR A 381 -0.04 15.52 30.12
C THR A 381 0.75 16.53 29.28
N ARG A 382 2.09 16.47 29.23
CA ARG A 382 2.89 17.56 28.63
C ARG A 382 2.85 17.67 27.11
N ILE A 383 2.58 16.60 26.36
CA ILE A 383 2.53 16.66 24.89
C ILE A 383 1.15 17.12 24.40
N LEU A 384 0.08 16.76 25.10
CA LEU A 384 -1.26 17.27 24.79
C LEU A 384 -1.42 18.73 25.25
N ASP A 385 -0.80 19.11 26.36
CA ASP A 385 -0.76 20.52 26.82
C ASP A 385 0.04 21.43 25.87
N ALA A 386 0.97 20.87 25.09
CA ALA A 386 1.77 21.63 24.11
C ALA A 386 1.07 21.80 22.73
N VAL A 387 0.00 21.04 22.47
CA VAL A 387 -0.82 21.13 21.24
C VAL A 387 -2.15 21.84 21.52
N ALA A 388 -2.43 22.17 22.78
CA ALA A 388 -3.59 22.95 23.23
C ALA A 388 -3.33 24.46 23.33
N LEU A 389 -2.26 24.96 22.70
CA LEU A 389 -2.00 26.38 22.45
C LEU A 389 -2.10 26.64 20.94
#